data_AF-A0A957NUC4-F1
#
_entry.id   AF-A0A957NUC4-F1
#
_cell.length_a   1.000
_cell.length_b   1.000
_cell.length_c   1.000
_cell.angle_alpha   90.00
_cell.angle_beta   90.00
_cell.angle_gamma   90.00
#
_symmetry.space_group_name_H-M   'P 1'
#
loop_
_entity.id
_entity.type
_entity.pdbx_description
1 polymer ?
#
loop_
_entity_poly.entity_id
_entity_poly.type
_entity_poly.pdbx_seq_one_letter_code
_entity_poly.pdbx_strand_id
1 'polypeptide(L)'
;MEGKFVPAVKDALKPLLDLRKEQAGDYFRIYEGVDALRPGESKSDFLVRHGVPPADPANPQKMPYYLLLVGDPEQMPYRFQSQLDVQYAVGRIHFETLPEYANYAASVVAAETGQVTLPKQAAFFSVMNPDDPATALSTTKLMEPLLTQMQPEMQEWRIESFVREQASKAQLAKLLGGDQTPALLF
;
A
#
# COMPACT_ATOMS: atom_id res chain seq x y z
N MET A 1 -10.79 17.51 -19.34
CA MET A 1 -11.35 16.13 -19.42
C MET A 1 -11.54 15.49 -18.04
N GLU A 2 -11.22 16.15 -16.93
CA GLU A 2 -11.20 15.57 -15.57
C GLU A 2 -12.58 15.22 -14.99
N GLY A 3 -13.64 15.95 -15.33
CA GLY A 3 -14.96 15.76 -14.71
C GLY A 3 -15.65 14.41 -14.97
N LYS A 4 -15.28 13.69 -16.04
CA LYS A 4 -15.81 12.34 -16.35
C LYS A 4 -14.94 11.20 -15.82
N PHE A 5 -13.66 11.48 -15.54
CA PHE A 5 -12.71 10.46 -15.09
C PHE A 5 -12.96 10.06 -13.63
N VAL A 6 -13.27 11.03 -12.76
CA VAL A 6 -13.56 10.77 -11.34
C VAL A 6 -14.79 9.87 -11.13
N PRO A 7 -15.95 10.11 -11.76
CA PRO A 7 -17.08 9.17 -11.67
C PRO A 7 -16.74 7.76 -12.15
N ALA A 8 -16.02 7.64 -13.28
CA ALA A 8 -15.66 6.34 -13.83
C ALA A 8 -14.67 5.56 -12.95
N VAL A 9 -13.71 6.25 -12.32
CA VAL A 9 -12.79 5.64 -11.34
C VAL A 9 -13.57 5.14 -10.11
N LYS A 10 -14.53 5.93 -9.62
CA LYS A 10 -15.40 5.52 -8.51
C LYS A 10 -16.21 4.28 -8.86
N ASP A 11 -16.77 4.23 -10.07
CA ASP A 11 -17.51 3.06 -10.56
C ASP A 11 -16.60 1.83 -10.68
N ALA A 12 -15.37 1.99 -11.18
CA ALA A 12 -14.38 0.91 -11.25
C ALA A 12 -13.98 0.39 -9.85
N LEU A 13 -13.91 1.28 -8.86
CA LEU A 13 -13.61 0.94 -7.47
C LEU A 13 -14.81 0.48 -6.66
N LYS A 14 -16.03 0.48 -7.23
CA LYS A 14 -17.27 0.20 -6.51
C LYS A 14 -17.23 -1.07 -5.65
N PRO A 15 -16.73 -2.24 -6.13
CA PRO A 15 -16.69 -3.44 -5.30
C PRO A 15 -15.89 -3.25 -4.01
N LEU A 16 -14.74 -2.57 -4.09
CA LEU A 16 -13.92 -2.26 -2.93
C LEU A 16 -14.59 -1.25 -2.01
N LEU A 17 -15.21 -0.20 -2.57
CA LEU A 17 -15.93 0.81 -1.78
C LEU A 17 -17.11 0.20 -1.02
N ASP A 18 -17.86 -0.71 -1.64
CA ASP A 18 -18.95 -1.42 -0.99
C ASP A 18 -18.44 -2.27 0.18
N LEU A 19 -17.35 -3.03 -0.02
CA LEU A 19 -16.72 -3.82 1.04
C LEU A 19 -16.22 -2.94 2.20
N ARG A 20 -15.55 -1.82 1.90
CA ARG A 20 -15.09 -0.88 2.94
C ARG A 20 -16.24 -0.23 3.68
N LYS A 21 -17.35 0.05 3.00
CA LYS A 21 -18.55 0.57 3.64
C LYS A 21 -19.15 -0.43 4.62
N GLU A 22 -19.19 -1.71 4.26
CA GLU A 22 -19.64 -2.79 5.15
C GLU A 22 -18.72 -2.92 6.38
N GLN A 23 -17.40 -2.95 6.16
CA GLN A 23 -16.40 -3.12 7.23
C GLN A 23 -16.32 -1.91 8.18
N ALA A 24 -16.38 -0.69 7.65
CA ALA A 24 -16.17 0.54 8.43
C ALA A 24 -17.48 1.14 8.99
N GLY A 25 -18.64 0.75 8.46
CA GLY A 25 -19.96 1.22 8.90
C GLY A 25 -20.05 2.75 8.93
N ASP A 26 -20.39 3.30 10.09
CA ASP A 26 -20.57 4.75 10.30
C ASP A 26 -19.30 5.57 10.11
N TYR A 27 -18.12 4.94 10.08
CA TYR A 27 -16.84 5.59 9.81
C TYR A 27 -16.52 5.69 8.32
N PHE A 28 -17.28 5.05 7.43
CA PHE A 28 -17.01 5.15 5.99
C PHE A 28 -17.33 6.55 5.46
N ARG A 29 -16.37 7.19 4.79
CA ARG A 29 -16.51 8.52 4.18
C ARG A 29 -15.87 8.52 2.78
N ILE A 30 -16.47 9.27 1.86
CA ILE A 30 -15.91 9.57 0.54
C ILE A 30 -15.79 11.08 0.44
N TYR A 31 -14.58 11.57 0.15
CA TYR A 31 -14.29 12.99 -0.06
C TYR A 31 -14.13 13.25 -1.56
N GLU A 32 -15.19 13.73 -2.21
CA GLU A 32 -15.23 13.97 -3.66
C GLU A 32 -15.83 15.34 -4.00
N GLY A 33 -15.64 15.82 -5.23
CA GLY A 33 -16.18 17.10 -5.68
C GLY A 33 -15.69 18.27 -4.82
N VAL A 34 -16.61 19.02 -4.21
CA VAL A 34 -16.29 20.18 -3.37
C VAL A 34 -15.55 19.84 -2.07
N ASP A 35 -15.66 18.57 -1.66
CA ASP A 35 -15.01 18.01 -0.47
C ASP A 35 -13.63 17.42 -0.78
N ALA A 36 -13.31 17.18 -2.04
CA ALA A 36 -11.99 16.69 -2.46
C ALA A 36 -10.86 17.68 -2.12
N LEU A 37 -9.61 17.22 -2.17
CA LEU A 37 -8.44 18.08 -2.04
C LEU A 37 -8.46 19.17 -3.12
N ARG A 38 -8.33 20.43 -2.71
CA ARG A 38 -8.28 21.57 -3.64
C ARG A 38 -6.84 21.79 -4.13
N PRO A 39 -6.64 22.29 -5.36
CA PRO A 39 -5.30 22.62 -5.85
C PRO A 39 -4.56 23.56 -4.90
N GLY A 40 -3.37 23.15 -4.46
CA GLY A 40 -2.52 23.91 -3.53
C GLY A 40 -2.97 23.93 -2.06
N GLU A 41 -4.04 23.22 -1.70
CA GLU A 41 -4.52 23.13 -0.33
C GLU A 41 -3.53 22.36 0.57
N SER A 42 -3.20 22.94 1.73
CA SER A 42 -2.32 22.28 2.69
C SER A 42 -3.07 21.22 3.52
N LYS A 43 -2.33 20.33 4.19
CA LYS A 43 -2.90 19.38 5.17
C LYS A 43 -3.73 20.11 6.23
N SER A 44 -3.23 21.23 6.76
CA SER A 44 -3.92 21.99 7.79
C SER A 44 -5.22 22.59 7.27
N ASP A 45 -5.22 23.18 6.07
CA ASP A 45 -6.42 23.79 5.48
C ASP A 45 -7.47 22.73 5.17
N PHE A 46 -7.06 21.58 4.62
CA PHE A 46 -7.93 20.44 4.37
C PHE A 46 -8.60 19.94 5.66
N LEU A 47 -7.82 19.72 6.73
CA LEU A 47 -8.36 19.27 8.01
C LEU A 47 -9.33 20.29 8.63
N VAL A 48 -8.97 21.57 8.65
CA VAL A 48 -9.83 22.64 9.17
C VAL A 48 -11.14 22.70 8.41
N ARG A 49 -11.10 22.59 7.08
CA ARG A 49 -12.30 22.56 6.24
C ARG A 49 -13.21 21.38 6.57
N HIS A 50 -12.65 20.27 7.01
CA HIS A 50 -13.38 19.09 7.47
C HIS A 50 -13.67 19.09 8.98
N GLY A 51 -13.49 20.22 9.68
CA GLY A 51 -13.80 20.35 11.12
C GLY A 51 -12.82 19.62 12.03
N VAL A 52 -11.65 19.26 11.52
CA VAL A 52 -10.57 18.59 12.25
C VAL A 52 -9.50 19.62 12.63
N PRO A 53 -9.23 19.85 13.93
CA PRO A 53 -8.10 20.68 14.34
C PRO A 53 -6.77 20.03 13.92
N PRO A 54 -5.88 20.72 13.17
CA PRO A 54 -4.68 20.09 12.60
C PRO A 54 -3.66 19.57 13.61
N ALA A 55 -3.69 20.08 14.84
CA ALA A 55 -2.78 19.70 15.92
C ALA A 55 -3.32 18.56 16.79
N ASP A 56 -4.60 18.21 16.67
CA ASP A 56 -5.21 17.14 17.46
C ASP A 56 -4.72 15.77 16.96
N PRO A 57 -4.65 14.76 17.84
CA PRO A 57 -4.56 13.37 17.41
C PRO A 57 -5.70 13.00 16.47
N ALA A 58 -5.48 12.00 15.60
CA ALA A 58 -6.53 11.52 14.72
C ALA A 58 -7.75 11.05 15.52
N ASN A 59 -8.92 11.58 15.15
CA ASN A 59 -10.20 11.20 15.74
C ASN A 59 -11.10 10.60 14.64
N PRO A 60 -11.28 9.27 14.62
CA PRO A 60 -12.11 8.56 13.64
C PRO A 60 -13.53 9.10 13.50
N GLN A 61 -14.11 9.67 14.57
CA GLN A 61 -15.46 10.24 14.53
C GLN A 61 -15.55 11.53 13.70
N LYS A 62 -14.44 12.26 13.54
CA LYS A 62 -14.37 13.47 12.70
C LYS A 62 -13.85 13.14 11.30
N MET A 63 -12.79 12.34 11.21
CA MET A 63 -12.19 11.89 9.95
C MET A 63 -11.65 10.46 10.12
N PRO A 64 -11.91 9.54 9.18
CA PRO A 64 -11.47 8.15 9.31
C PRO A 64 -9.95 8.03 9.48
N TYR A 65 -9.50 7.05 10.27
CA TYR A 65 -8.07 6.86 10.52
C TYR A 65 -7.31 6.37 9.29
N TYR A 66 -7.92 5.47 8.51
CA TYR A 66 -7.39 4.97 7.25
C TYR A 66 -7.88 5.85 6.10
N LEU A 67 -6.95 6.51 5.42
CA LEU A 67 -7.25 7.41 4.30
C LEU A 67 -6.61 6.86 3.03
N LEU A 68 -7.44 6.57 2.02
CA LEU A 68 -6.96 6.17 0.69
C LEU A 68 -7.06 7.36 -0.26
N LEU A 69 -5.92 7.83 -0.73
CA LEU A 69 -5.84 8.83 -1.79
C LEU A 69 -6.01 8.12 -3.14
N VAL A 70 -6.93 8.61 -3.96
CA VAL A 70 -7.19 8.07 -5.30
C VAL A 70 -6.90 9.17 -6.32
N GLY A 71 -5.69 9.20 -6.85
CA GLY A 71 -5.28 10.27 -7.75
C GLY A 71 -3.78 10.42 -7.95
N ASP A 72 -3.46 11.18 -8.99
CA ASP A 72 -2.10 11.47 -9.46
C ASP A 72 -1.31 12.31 -8.43
N PRO A 73 -0.03 12.00 -8.15
CA PRO A 73 0.86 12.88 -7.40
C PRO A 73 1.00 14.32 -7.86
N GLU A 74 0.74 14.66 -9.13
CA GLU A 74 0.74 16.06 -9.57
C GLU A 74 -0.44 16.84 -8.98
N GLN A 75 -1.62 16.22 -8.93
CA GLN A 75 -2.84 16.82 -8.36
C GLN A 75 -2.90 16.67 -6.84
N MET A 76 -2.36 15.57 -6.31
CA MET A 76 -2.28 15.26 -4.89
C MET A 76 -0.81 15.12 -4.48
N PRO A 77 -0.10 16.23 -4.19
CA PRO A 77 1.35 16.19 -3.94
C PRO A 77 1.74 15.23 -2.82
N TYR A 78 2.90 14.55 -2.95
CA TYR A 78 3.44 13.70 -1.89
C TYR A 78 3.61 14.44 -0.56
N ARG A 79 3.92 15.74 -0.59
CA ARG A 79 3.98 16.57 0.62
C ARG A 79 2.66 16.54 1.41
N PHE A 80 1.52 16.61 0.73
CA PHE A 80 0.21 16.52 1.39
C PHE A 80 0.05 15.15 2.05
N GLN A 81 0.34 14.07 1.31
CA GLN A 81 0.30 12.70 1.85
C GLN A 81 1.21 12.53 3.06
N SER A 82 2.50 12.86 2.94
CA SER A 82 3.47 12.68 4.03
C SER A 82 3.10 13.47 5.28
N GLN A 83 2.51 14.65 5.14
CA GLN A 83 2.04 15.44 6.29
C GLN A 83 0.80 14.86 6.95
N LEU A 84 -0.09 14.25 6.15
CA LEU A 84 -1.28 13.58 6.64
C LEU A 84 -0.91 12.26 7.36
N ASP A 85 0.06 11.53 6.83
CA ASP A 85 0.58 10.25 7.35
C ASP A 85 1.31 10.36 8.70
N VAL A 86 1.58 11.60 9.17
CA VAL A 86 2.02 11.83 10.55
C VAL A 86 0.93 11.47 11.57
N GLN A 87 -0.35 11.63 11.19
CA GLN A 87 -1.50 11.45 12.09
C GLN A 87 -2.43 10.32 11.66
N TYR A 88 -2.50 10.02 10.36
CA TYR A 88 -3.41 9.04 9.77
C TYR A 88 -2.62 7.89 9.14
N ALA A 89 -3.28 6.78 8.84
CA ALA A 89 -2.70 5.72 8.02
C ALA A 89 -3.07 5.98 6.55
N VAL A 90 -2.13 6.49 5.76
CA VAL A 90 -2.43 7.00 4.41
C VAL A 90 -1.90 6.08 3.31
N GLY A 91 -2.82 5.49 2.55
CA GLY A 91 -2.51 4.78 1.31
C GLY A 91 -2.74 5.66 0.08
N ARG A 92 -2.13 5.30 -1.05
CA ARG A 92 -2.44 5.90 -2.36
C ARG A 92 -2.57 4.84 -3.43
N ILE A 93 -3.55 5.02 -4.32
CA ILE A 93 -3.61 4.34 -5.60
C ILE A 93 -3.70 5.34 -6.74
N HIS A 94 -2.93 5.08 -7.78
CA HIS A 94 -2.99 5.77 -9.05
C HIS A 94 -2.62 4.79 -10.16
N PHE A 95 -3.51 4.66 -11.14
CA PHE A 95 -3.31 3.80 -12.31
C PHE A 95 -3.60 4.60 -13.58
N GLU A 96 -3.03 4.17 -14.70
CA GLU A 96 -3.16 4.88 -15.97
C GLU A 96 -4.54 4.67 -16.60
N THR A 97 -5.20 3.54 -16.30
CA THR A 97 -6.42 3.12 -16.98
C THR A 97 -7.52 2.68 -16.02
N LEU A 98 -8.79 2.86 -16.43
CA LEU A 98 -9.96 2.41 -15.66
C LEU A 98 -9.96 0.89 -15.36
N PRO A 99 -9.60 0.01 -16.31
CA PRO A 99 -9.52 -1.42 -16.02
C PRO A 99 -8.53 -1.77 -14.90
N GLU A 100 -7.44 -1.04 -14.75
CA GLU A 100 -6.47 -1.28 -13.67
C GLU A 100 -7.07 -0.97 -12.29
N TYR A 101 -7.86 0.10 -12.17
CA TYR A 101 -8.64 0.37 -10.95
C TYR A 101 -9.61 -0.77 -10.64
N ALA A 102 -10.35 -1.26 -11.65
CA ALA A 102 -11.28 -2.37 -11.48
C ALA A 102 -10.58 -3.67 -11.07
N ASN A 103 -9.44 -3.97 -11.69
CA ASN A 103 -8.62 -5.14 -11.36
C ASN A 103 -8.06 -5.06 -9.94
N TYR A 104 -7.58 -3.89 -9.53
CA TYR A 104 -7.13 -3.66 -8.15
C TYR A 104 -8.27 -3.90 -7.16
N ALA A 105 -9.44 -3.28 -7.37
CA ALA A 105 -10.60 -3.45 -6.51
C ALA A 105 -11.02 -4.92 -6.40
N ALA A 106 -11.13 -5.62 -7.54
CA ALA A 106 -11.48 -7.04 -7.56
C ALA A 106 -10.44 -7.91 -6.85
N SER A 107 -9.15 -7.65 -7.04
CA SER A 107 -8.07 -8.43 -6.41
C SER A 107 -8.07 -8.27 -4.90
N VAL A 108 -8.25 -7.04 -4.39
CA VAL A 108 -8.32 -6.78 -2.95
C VAL A 108 -9.56 -7.46 -2.35
N VAL A 109 -10.73 -7.33 -2.98
CA VAL A 109 -11.95 -7.99 -2.50
C VAL A 109 -11.78 -9.51 -2.48
N ALA A 110 -11.23 -10.09 -3.54
CA ALA A 110 -11.01 -11.54 -3.61
C ALA A 110 -10.04 -12.04 -2.53
N ALA A 111 -8.97 -11.29 -2.25
CA ALA A 111 -8.03 -11.61 -1.19
C ALA A 111 -8.66 -11.52 0.20
N GLU A 112 -9.39 -10.44 0.49
CA GLU A 112 -9.97 -10.20 1.83
C GLU A 112 -11.20 -11.05 2.14
N THR A 113 -11.93 -11.49 1.11
CA THR A 113 -13.10 -12.35 1.27
C THR A 113 -12.77 -13.85 1.19
N GLY A 114 -11.47 -14.19 1.17
CA GLY A 114 -11.00 -15.58 1.19
C GLY A 114 -11.21 -16.33 -0.13
N GLN A 115 -11.48 -15.64 -1.23
CA GLN A 115 -11.58 -16.25 -2.57
C GLN A 115 -10.22 -16.65 -3.12
N VAL A 116 -9.14 -16.04 -2.59
CA VAL A 116 -7.75 -16.38 -2.91
C VAL A 116 -7.06 -16.90 -1.65
N THR A 117 -6.49 -18.10 -1.75
CA THR A 117 -5.57 -18.63 -0.73
C THR A 117 -4.18 -18.71 -1.34
N LEU A 118 -3.26 -17.88 -0.83
CA LEU A 118 -1.86 -17.94 -1.24
C LEU A 118 -1.12 -19.05 -0.47
N PRO A 119 -0.15 -19.74 -1.10
CA PRO A 119 0.70 -20.67 -0.37
C PRO A 119 1.47 -19.92 0.72
N LYS A 120 1.66 -20.55 1.89
CA LYS A 120 2.52 -20.03 2.96
C LYS A 120 4.00 -20.11 2.53
N GLN A 121 4.39 -19.31 1.55
CA GLN A 121 5.74 -19.23 1.02
C GLN A 121 6.26 -17.81 1.15
N ALA A 122 7.42 -17.68 1.79
CA ALA A 122 8.13 -16.44 1.94
C ALA A 122 9.49 -16.53 1.23
N ALA A 123 9.83 -15.52 0.45
CA ALA A 123 11.16 -15.37 -0.13
C ALA A 123 11.88 -14.19 0.54
N PHE A 124 13.11 -14.42 0.97
CA PHE A 124 13.98 -13.40 1.54
C PHE A 124 15.08 -13.08 0.51
N PHE A 125 15.20 -11.83 0.11
CA PHE A 125 16.06 -11.41 -0.99
C PHE A 125 17.06 -10.36 -0.52
N SER A 126 18.36 -10.70 -0.52
CA SER A 126 19.40 -9.78 -0.03
C SER A 126 20.60 -9.72 -0.95
N VAL A 127 20.80 -8.55 -1.57
CA VAL A 127 21.98 -8.26 -2.38
C VAL A 127 23.19 -7.98 -1.49
N MET A 128 24.37 -8.35 -1.96
CA MET A 128 25.66 -7.99 -1.36
C MET A 128 26.64 -7.73 -2.49
N ASN A 129 26.63 -6.51 -3.01
CA ASN A 129 27.47 -6.15 -4.16
C ASN A 129 28.94 -6.02 -3.72
N PRO A 130 29.92 -6.37 -4.56
CA PRO A 130 31.32 -6.09 -4.30
C PRO A 130 31.53 -4.61 -4.00
N ASP A 131 32.36 -4.31 -2.99
CA ASP A 131 32.74 -2.96 -2.58
C ASP A 131 31.56 -2.03 -2.18
N ASP A 132 30.42 -2.61 -1.77
CA ASP A 132 29.26 -1.89 -1.24
C ASP A 132 29.00 -2.25 0.23
N PRO A 133 29.52 -1.43 1.18
CA PRO A 133 29.33 -1.68 2.61
C PRO A 133 27.88 -1.67 3.07
N ALA A 134 26.99 -0.93 2.41
CA ALA A 134 25.59 -0.84 2.82
C ALA A 134 24.85 -2.16 2.55
N THR A 135 25.05 -2.74 1.36
CA THR A 135 24.46 -4.05 1.03
C THR A 135 25.09 -5.20 1.82
N ALA A 136 26.40 -5.11 2.12
CA ALA A 136 27.08 -6.03 3.04
C ALA A 136 26.50 -5.99 4.46
N LEU A 137 26.28 -4.79 5.01
CA LEU A 137 25.69 -4.62 6.33
C LEU A 137 24.23 -5.06 6.35
N SER A 138 23.42 -4.71 5.34
CA SER A 138 22.04 -5.19 5.25
C SER A 138 21.96 -6.71 5.25
N THR A 139 22.81 -7.37 4.46
CA THR A 139 22.86 -8.84 4.43
C THR A 139 23.29 -9.43 5.78
N THR A 140 24.41 -8.97 6.33
CA THR A 140 25.04 -9.62 7.51
C THR A 140 24.46 -9.19 8.85
N LYS A 141 23.81 -8.02 8.92
CA LYS A 141 23.28 -7.44 10.17
C LYS A 141 21.77 -7.39 10.24
N LEU A 142 21.07 -7.50 9.10
CA LEU A 142 19.61 -7.57 9.06
C LEU A 142 19.16 -8.94 8.55
N MET A 143 19.49 -9.30 7.31
CA MET A 143 18.91 -10.48 6.66
C MET A 143 19.29 -11.80 7.34
N GLU A 144 20.57 -12.04 7.59
CA GLU A 144 21.04 -13.30 8.19
C GLU A 144 20.53 -13.51 9.63
N PRO A 145 20.59 -12.50 10.53
CA PRO A 145 19.98 -12.60 11.85
C PRO A 145 18.47 -12.84 11.79
N LEU A 146 17.77 -12.14 10.90
CA LEU A 146 16.33 -12.26 10.73
C LEU A 146 15.94 -13.68 10.31
N LEU A 147 16.59 -14.25 9.28
CA LEU A 147 16.37 -15.62 8.84
C LEU A 147 16.64 -16.64 9.95
N THR A 148 17.73 -16.45 10.70
CA THR A 148 18.09 -17.33 11.82
C THR A 148 17.03 -17.32 12.92
N GLN A 149 16.46 -16.16 13.22
CA GLN A 149 15.44 -16.00 14.26
C GLN A 149 14.05 -16.45 13.80
N MET A 150 13.68 -16.20 12.55
CA MET A 150 12.32 -16.46 12.04
C MET A 150 12.09 -17.90 11.60
N GLN A 151 13.10 -18.58 11.05
CA GLN A 151 12.92 -19.96 10.56
C GLN A 151 12.30 -20.93 11.58
N PRO A 152 12.73 -20.93 12.86
CA PRO A 152 12.13 -21.81 13.88
C PRO A 152 10.67 -21.47 14.21
N GLU A 153 10.27 -20.20 14.08
CA GLU A 153 8.91 -19.71 14.40
C GLU A 153 7.93 -19.94 13.24
N MET A 154 8.45 -20.02 12.02
CA MET A 154 7.66 -20.09 10.78
C MET A 154 7.54 -21.52 10.22
N GLN A 155 7.31 -22.51 11.08
CA GLN A 155 7.29 -23.93 10.69
C GLN A 155 6.23 -24.28 9.63
N GLU A 156 5.14 -23.52 9.58
CA GLU A 156 4.08 -23.69 8.58
C GLU A 156 4.38 -23.00 7.24
N TRP A 157 5.47 -22.23 7.17
CA TRP A 157 5.87 -21.50 5.96
C TRP A 157 7.08 -22.16 5.31
N ARG A 158 7.03 -22.26 3.99
CA ARG A 158 8.22 -22.52 3.18
C ARG A 158 9.02 -21.23 3.07
N ILE A 159 10.19 -21.21 3.68
CA ILE A 159 11.12 -20.07 3.58
C ILE A 159 12.19 -20.39 2.53
N GLU A 160 12.34 -19.50 1.56
CA GLU A 160 13.43 -19.49 0.60
C GLU A 160 14.26 -18.23 0.77
N SER A 161 15.58 -18.34 0.65
CA SER A 161 16.47 -17.19 0.73
C SER A 161 17.37 -17.11 -0.48
N PHE A 162 17.43 -15.93 -1.08
CA PHE A 162 18.24 -15.58 -2.24
C PHE A 162 19.19 -14.48 -1.79
N VAL A 163 20.39 -14.88 -1.38
CA VAL A 163 21.38 -13.98 -0.77
C VAL A 163 22.63 -13.92 -1.65
N ARG A 164 23.33 -12.77 -1.66
CA ARG A 164 24.57 -12.55 -2.41
C ARG A 164 24.39 -12.86 -3.90
N GLU A 165 25.11 -13.82 -4.47
CA GLU A 165 25.11 -14.16 -5.89
C GLU A 165 23.75 -14.68 -6.38
N GLN A 166 22.94 -15.23 -5.48
CA GLN A 166 21.59 -15.71 -5.80
C GLN A 166 20.59 -14.54 -5.94
N ALA A 167 20.89 -13.39 -5.34
CA ALA A 167 20.06 -12.18 -5.37
C ALA A 167 20.22 -11.39 -6.68
N SER A 168 20.04 -12.07 -7.82
CA SER A 168 20.16 -11.45 -9.14
C SER A 168 18.87 -10.76 -9.59
N LYS A 169 18.97 -9.80 -10.51
CA LYS A 169 17.78 -9.17 -11.14
C LYS A 169 16.87 -10.19 -11.83
N ALA A 170 17.45 -11.21 -12.46
CA ALA A 170 16.69 -12.27 -13.11
C ALA A 170 15.89 -13.09 -12.09
N GLN A 171 16.49 -13.36 -10.93
CA GLN A 171 15.79 -14.03 -9.83
C GLN A 171 14.68 -13.14 -9.25
N LEU A 172 14.96 -11.86 -9.03
CA LEU A 172 13.95 -10.92 -8.52
C LEU A 172 12.73 -10.82 -9.44
N ALA A 173 12.92 -10.84 -10.76
CA ALA A 173 11.82 -10.82 -11.73
C ALA A 173 10.89 -12.04 -11.62
N LYS A 174 11.43 -13.22 -11.25
CA LYS A 174 10.61 -14.42 -11.01
C LYS A 174 9.78 -14.31 -9.73
N LEU A 175 10.32 -13.61 -8.72
CA LEU A 175 9.66 -13.40 -7.43
C LEU A 175 8.62 -12.26 -7.49
N LEU A 176 8.83 -11.23 -8.31
CA LEU A 176 7.93 -10.09 -8.46
C LEU A 176 6.89 -10.30 -9.57
N GLY A 177 5.97 -11.25 -9.36
CA GLY A 177 4.87 -11.52 -10.29
C GLY A 177 5.18 -12.56 -11.37
N GLY A 178 6.33 -13.23 -11.29
CA GLY A 178 6.70 -14.35 -12.15
C GLY A 178 6.24 -15.72 -11.63
N ASP A 179 6.86 -16.77 -12.15
CA ASP A 179 6.54 -18.18 -11.86
C ASP A 179 6.92 -18.63 -10.43
N GLN A 180 7.65 -17.81 -9.70
CA GLN A 180 8.08 -18.07 -8.32
C GLN A 180 7.52 -17.05 -7.32
N THR A 181 6.42 -16.37 -7.66
CA THR A 181 5.83 -15.32 -6.81
C THR A 181 5.44 -15.87 -5.43
N PRO A 182 6.11 -15.44 -4.34
CA PRO A 182 5.77 -15.88 -3.00
C PRO A 182 4.55 -15.09 -2.46
N ALA A 183 3.97 -15.55 -1.36
CA ALA A 183 2.98 -14.76 -0.64
C ALA A 183 3.59 -13.56 0.10
N LEU A 184 4.88 -13.67 0.45
CA LEU A 184 5.66 -12.61 1.07
C LEU A 184 7.05 -12.55 0.43
N LEU A 185 7.45 -11.38 -0.05
CA LEU A 185 8.82 -11.08 -0.46
C LEU A 185 9.38 -10.03 0.49
N PHE A 186 10.49 -10.35 1.16
CA PHE A 186 11.20 -9.45 2.08
C PHE A 186 12.61 -9.15 1.56
#